data_AF-B4INC6-F1
#
_entry.id   AF-B4INC6-F1
#
_cell.length_a   1.000
_cell.length_b   1.000
_cell.length_c   1.000
_cell.angle_alpha   90.00
_cell.angle_beta   90.00
_cell.angle_gamma   90.00
#
_symmetry.space_group_name_H-M   'P 1'
#
loop_
_entity.id
_entity.type
_entity.pdbx_description
1 polymer ?
#
loop_
_entity_poly.entity_id
_entity_poly.type
_entity_poly.pdbx_seq_one_letter_code
_entity_poly.pdbx_strand_id
1 'polypeptide(L)'
;CSNKELTSKIEEINVENTSLRTEAIKWRQRANALVEKGNRHPEEFKRLQLEREHLAKLLTAKRAELRKEVKTHIQQAQHKYKDGYDRKRKGELIYKEGDLVAIKRTQFVTGKKLASSFLWP
;
A
#
# COMPACT_ATOMS: atom_id res chain seq x y z
N CYS A 1 71.36 -22.16 -15.47
CA CYS A 1 70.29 -21.33 -16.08
C CYS A 1 69.15 -21.05 -15.09
N SER A 2 68.66 -22.05 -14.34
CA SER A 2 67.53 -21.93 -13.40
C SER A 2 67.60 -20.78 -12.36
N ASN A 3 68.76 -20.50 -11.74
CA ASN A 3 68.85 -19.40 -10.76
C ASN A 3 68.60 -18.00 -11.34
N LYS A 4 69.00 -17.75 -12.60
CA LYS A 4 68.76 -16.46 -13.27
C LYS A 4 67.29 -16.27 -13.65
N GLU A 5 66.61 -17.36 -13.98
CA GLU A 5 65.17 -17.36 -14.28
C GLU A 5 64.35 -17.11 -13.02
N LEU A 6 64.74 -17.70 -11.89
CA LEU A 6 64.09 -17.46 -10.59
C LEU A 6 64.26 -16.01 -10.12
N THR A 7 65.46 -15.43 -10.25
CA THR A 7 65.68 -14.02 -9.88
C THR A 7 64.88 -13.07 -10.76
N SER A 8 64.82 -13.33 -12.07
CA SER A 8 64.00 -12.55 -13.00
C SER A 8 62.51 -12.59 -12.64
N LYS A 9 62.00 -13.77 -12.25
CA LYS A 9 60.60 -13.91 -11.83
C LYS A 9 60.30 -13.20 -10.51
N ILE A 10 61.25 -13.20 -9.56
CA ILE A 10 61.13 -12.45 -8.31
C ILE A 10 61.08 -10.95 -8.58
N GLU A 11 61.91 -10.44 -9.48
CA GLU A 11 61.90 -9.02 -9.88
C GLU A 11 60.58 -8.63 -10.56
N GLU A 12 60.07 -9.46 -11.47
CA GLU A 12 58.78 -9.24 -12.13
C GLU A 12 57.63 -9.18 -11.12
N ILE A 13 57.56 -10.15 -10.19
CA ILE A 13 56.54 -10.19 -9.13
C ILE A 13 56.67 -8.98 -8.19
N ASN A 14 57.89 -8.53 -7.90
CA ASN A 14 58.11 -7.34 -7.07
C ASN A 14 57.61 -6.07 -7.78
N VAL A 15 57.88 -5.93 -9.08
CA VAL A 15 57.37 -4.81 -9.89
C VAL A 15 55.85 -4.83 -9.94
N GLU A 16 55.24 -5.99 -10.16
CA GLU A 16 53.78 -6.13 -10.14
C GLU A 16 53.20 -5.78 -8.76
N ASN A 17 53.81 -6.26 -7.68
CA ASN A 17 53.40 -5.92 -6.31
C ASN A 17 53.50 -4.43 -6.01
N THR A 18 54.56 -3.75 -6.48
CA THR A 18 54.65 -2.29 -6.34
C THR A 18 53.56 -1.58 -7.12
N SER A 19 53.27 -2.05 -8.35
CA SER A 19 52.22 -1.49 -9.20
C SER A 19 50.83 -1.64 -8.55
N LEU A 20 50.49 -2.85 -8.08
CA LEU A 20 49.25 -3.13 -7.35
C LEU A 20 49.09 -2.28 -6.08
N ARG A 21 50.18 -2.04 -5.34
CA ARG A 21 50.18 -1.14 -4.18
C ARG A 21 49.84 0.30 -4.59
N THR A 22 50.41 0.80 -5.69
CA THR A 22 50.09 2.16 -6.16
C THR A 22 48.65 2.28 -6.64
N GLU A 23 48.12 1.27 -7.31
CA GLU A 23 46.71 1.24 -7.71
C GLU A 23 45.79 1.21 -6.49
N ALA A 24 46.06 0.35 -5.51
CA ALA A 24 45.28 0.30 -4.27
C ALA A 24 45.23 1.67 -3.56
N ILE A 25 46.33 2.44 -3.58
CA ILE A 25 46.36 3.81 -3.07
C ILE A 25 45.44 4.73 -3.89
N LYS A 26 45.47 4.67 -5.23
CA LYS A 26 44.58 5.46 -6.10
C LYS A 26 43.11 5.13 -5.86
N TRP A 27 42.76 3.85 -5.76
CA TRP A 27 41.40 3.40 -5.45
C TRP A 27 40.93 3.94 -4.09
N ARG A 28 41.80 3.88 -3.07
CA ARG A 28 41.51 4.43 -1.75
C ARG A 28 41.31 5.94 -1.77
N GLN A 29 42.18 6.68 -2.45
CA GLN A 29 42.04 8.14 -2.59
C GLN A 29 40.73 8.52 -3.30
N ARG A 30 40.37 7.81 -4.36
CA ARG A 30 39.11 8.02 -5.08
C ARG A 30 37.89 7.75 -4.20
N ALA A 31 37.91 6.67 -3.43
CA ALA A 31 36.84 6.35 -2.48
C ALA A 31 36.67 7.44 -1.42
N ASN A 32 37.78 7.88 -0.81
CA ASN A 32 37.75 8.95 0.18
C ASN A 32 37.22 10.27 -0.41
N ALA A 33 37.63 10.63 -1.63
CA ALA A 33 37.14 11.85 -2.29
C ALA A 33 35.61 11.82 -2.54
N LEU A 34 35.04 10.65 -2.84
CA LEU A 34 33.60 10.48 -3.02
C LEU A 34 32.84 10.61 -1.69
N VAL A 35 33.37 10.02 -0.63
CA VAL A 35 32.81 10.13 0.74
C VAL A 35 32.81 11.58 1.20
N GLU A 36 33.93 12.29 1.07
CA GLU A 36 34.02 13.71 1.42
C GLU A 36 33.09 14.59 0.58
N LYS A 37 32.89 14.25 -0.71
CA LYS A 37 31.92 14.96 -1.56
C LYS A 37 30.48 14.74 -1.09
N GLY A 38 30.13 13.53 -0.66
CA GLY A 38 28.81 13.23 -0.07
C GLY A 38 28.61 13.86 1.30
N ASN A 39 29.68 13.94 2.10
CA ASN A 39 29.69 14.56 3.43
C ASN A 39 29.85 16.08 3.41
N ARG A 40 29.96 16.72 2.24
CA ARG A 40 30.26 18.15 2.10
C ARG A 40 29.21 19.07 2.75
N HIS A 41 27.99 18.58 2.92
CA HIS A 41 26.92 19.33 3.59
C HIS A 41 26.10 18.44 4.53
N PRO A 42 26.66 18.03 5.67
CA PRO A 42 25.98 17.15 6.61
C PRO A 42 24.79 17.86 7.26
N GLU A 43 24.88 19.18 7.44
CA GLU A 43 23.80 20.01 7.97
C GLU A 43 22.66 20.22 6.94
N GLU A 44 22.98 20.36 5.64
CA GLU A 44 21.96 20.36 4.58
C GLU A 44 21.21 19.01 4.54
N PHE A 45 21.93 17.89 4.64
CA PHE A 45 21.31 16.57 4.67
C PHE A 45 20.39 16.41 5.89
N LYS A 46 20.84 16.81 7.09
CA LYS A 46 19.99 16.83 8.29
C LYS A 46 18.75 17.72 8.11
N ARG A 47 18.92 18.91 7.53
CA ARG A 47 17.80 19.83 7.24
C ARG A 47 16.77 19.18 6.30
N LEU A 48 17.24 18.57 5.22
CA LEU A 48 16.37 17.87 4.25
C LEU A 48 15.65 16.67 4.87
N GLN A 49 16.29 15.92 5.78
CA GLN A 49 15.62 14.83 6.51
C GLN A 49 14.53 15.36 7.43
N LEU A 50 14.80 16.41 8.20
CA LEU A 50 13.82 17.05 9.09
C LEU A 50 12.64 17.61 8.29
N GLU A 51 12.90 18.26 7.17
CA GLU A 51 11.87 18.75 6.27
C GLU A 51 11.01 17.60 5.71
N ARG A 52 11.64 16.51 5.26
CA ARG A 52 10.93 15.31 4.81
C ARG A 52 10.03 14.73 5.89
N GLU A 53 10.53 14.61 7.13
CA GLU A 53 9.75 14.11 8.26
C GLU A 53 8.58 15.03 8.62
N HIS A 54 8.81 16.34 8.59
CA HIS A 54 7.77 17.34 8.83
C HIS A 54 6.66 17.26 7.77
N LEU A 55 7.02 17.20 6.50
CA LEU A 55 6.08 17.04 5.39
C LEU A 55 5.31 15.71 5.49
N ALA A 56 5.96 14.62 5.88
CA ALA A 56 5.30 13.33 6.07
C ALA A 56 4.27 13.37 7.21
N LYS A 57 4.57 14.07 8.31
CA LYS A 57 3.64 14.29 9.43
C LYS A 57 2.43 15.12 8.97
N LEU A 58 2.66 16.23 8.27
CA LEU A 58 1.59 17.08 7.73
C LEU A 58 0.68 16.32 6.76
N LEU A 59 1.26 15.55 5.85
CA LEU A 59 0.50 14.73 4.90
C LEU A 59 -0.36 13.70 5.63
N THR A 60 0.18 13.06 6.66
CA THR A 60 -0.54 12.07 7.46
C THR A 60 -1.72 12.71 8.20
N ALA A 61 -1.50 13.88 8.80
CA ALA A 61 -2.55 14.64 9.47
C ALA A 61 -3.67 15.05 8.50
N LYS A 62 -3.34 15.67 7.36
CA LYS A 62 -4.34 16.04 6.34
C LYS A 62 -5.13 14.84 5.82
N ARG A 63 -4.48 13.69 5.61
CA ARG A 63 -5.18 12.45 5.21
C ARG A 63 -6.13 11.97 6.30
N ALA A 64 -5.80 12.14 7.58
CA ALA A 64 -6.69 11.76 8.67
C ALA A 64 -7.91 12.66 8.76
N GLU A 65 -7.72 13.98 8.63
CA GLU A 65 -8.80 14.97 8.58
C GLU A 65 -9.75 14.70 7.41
N LEU A 66 -9.21 14.53 6.21
CA LEU A 66 -10.02 14.23 5.01
C LEU A 66 -10.83 12.95 5.18
N ARG A 67 -10.24 11.89 5.76
CA ARG A 67 -10.99 10.65 6.03
C ARG A 67 -12.14 10.87 7.02
N LYS A 68 -11.94 11.70 8.05
CA LYS A 68 -12.98 12.04 9.02
C LYS A 68 -14.13 12.80 8.33
N GLU A 69 -13.80 13.80 7.52
CA GLU A 69 -14.79 14.57 6.77
C GLU A 69 -15.57 13.70 5.78
N VAL A 70 -14.89 12.88 4.99
CA VAL A 70 -15.54 11.97 4.04
C VAL A 70 -16.47 11.00 4.78
N LYS A 71 -16.03 10.46 5.93
CA LYS A 71 -16.86 9.59 6.76
C LYS A 71 -18.13 10.29 7.24
N THR A 72 -18.03 11.53 7.73
CA THR A 72 -19.21 12.28 8.19
C THR A 72 -20.17 12.58 7.04
N HIS A 73 -19.66 12.94 5.86
CA HIS A 73 -20.51 13.21 4.69
C HIS A 73 -21.24 11.95 4.21
N ILE A 74 -20.56 10.81 4.14
CA ILE A 74 -21.18 9.52 3.79
C ILE A 74 -22.27 9.17 4.79
N GLN A 75 -21.99 9.29 6.09
CA GLN A 75 -22.97 9.01 7.14
C GLN A 75 -24.19 9.92 7.04
N GLN A 76 -24.01 11.22 6.80
CA GLN A 76 -25.10 12.17 6.60
C GLN A 76 -25.94 11.81 5.36
N ALA A 77 -25.30 11.43 4.24
CA ALA A 77 -26.01 11.00 3.04
C ALA A 77 -26.83 9.73 3.30
N GLN A 78 -26.22 8.73 3.93
CA GLN A 78 -26.89 7.48 4.30
C GLN A 78 -28.07 7.71 5.24
N HIS A 79 -27.92 8.59 6.23
CA HIS A 79 -29.02 8.96 7.14
C HIS A 79 -30.19 9.58 6.39
N LYS A 80 -29.93 10.57 5.51
CA LYS A 80 -30.97 11.19 4.68
C LYS A 80 -31.69 10.17 3.79
N TYR A 81 -30.94 9.23 3.19
CA TYR A 81 -31.55 8.16 2.38
C TYR A 81 -32.43 7.24 3.23
N LYS A 82 -31.94 6.85 4.42
CA LYS A 82 -32.70 6.04 5.38
C LYS A 82 -33.98 6.75 5.83
N ASP A 83 -33.91 8.01 6.19
CA ASP A 83 -35.09 8.80 6.60
C ASP A 83 -36.12 8.92 5.47
N GLY A 84 -35.64 9.10 4.24
CA GLY A 84 -36.50 9.12 3.05
C GLY A 84 -37.18 7.78 2.80
N TYR A 85 -36.46 6.68 2.97
CA TYR A 85 -37.00 5.33 2.86
C TYR A 85 -37.99 5.03 3.99
N ASP A 86 -37.61 5.27 5.24
CA ASP A 86 -38.43 4.99 6.42
C ASP A 86 -39.74 5.79 6.40
N ARG A 87 -39.76 6.99 5.81
CA ARG A 87 -41.00 7.76 5.59
C ARG A 87 -41.92 7.16 4.52
N LYS A 88 -41.36 6.53 3.49
CA LYS A 88 -42.12 5.99 2.34
C LYS A 88 -42.45 4.51 2.50
N ARG A 89 -41.74 3.78 3.36
CA ARG A 89 -41.91 2.34 3.52
C ARG A 89 -43.28 2.06 4.13
N LYS A 90 -43.94 1.01 3.64
CA LYS A 90 -45.10 0.45 4.32
C LYS A 90 -44.62 -0.30 5.55
N GLY A 91 -45.36 -0.20 6.65
CA GLY A 91 -45.13 -1.01 7.84
C GLY A 91 -45.26 -2.50 7.53
N GLU A 92 -44.70 -3.32 8.40
CA GLU A 92 -44.89 -4.76 8.32
C GLU A 92 -46.36 -5.11 8.51
N LEU A 93 -46.89 -5.95 7.63
CA LEU A 93 -48.24 -6.49 7.78
C LEU A 93 -48.15 -7.68 8.73
N ILE A 94 -48.61 -7.47 9.97
CA ILE A 94 -48.63 -8.52 11.00
C ILE A 94 -50.00 -9.20 10.96
N TYR A 95 -50.01 -10.49 10.64
CA TYR A 95 -51.22 -11.32 10.64
C TYR A 95 -51.51 -11.85 12.04
N LYS A 96 -52.79 -12.00 12.37
CA LYS A 96 -53.28 -12.58 13.62
C LYS A 96 -53.98 -13.92 13.36
N GLU A 97 -54.10 -14.71 14.41
CA GLU A 97 -54.89 -15.95 14.35
C GLU A 97 -56.34 -15.65 13.93
N GLY A 98 -56.82 -16.35 12.91
CA GLY A 98 -58.13 -16.11 12.29
C GLY A 98 -58.12 -15.26 11.02
N ASP A 99 -57.00 -14.62 10.67
CA ASP A 99 -56.88 -13.86 9.42
C ASP A 99 -56.84 -14.81 8.21
N LEU A 100 -57.74 -14.59 7.25
CA LEU A 100 -57.72 -15.25 5.95
C LEU A 100 -56.62 -14.63 5.07
N VAL A 101 -55.61 -15.43 4.74
CA VAL A 101 -54.46 -15.00 3.93
C VAL A 101 -54.26 -15.90 2.72
N ALA A 102 -53.97 -15.29 1.57
CA ALA A 102 -53.61 -16.01 0.35
C ALA A 102 -52.09 -16.04 0.20
N ILE A 103 -51.48 -17.22 0.35
CA ILE A 103 -50.02 -17.38 0.25
C ILE A 103 -49.65 -17.68 -1.21
N LYS A 104 -49.01 -16.71 -1.88
CA LYS A 104 -48.54 -16.87 -3.26
C LYS A 104 -47.31 -17.78 -3.30
N ARG A 105 -47.30 -18.74 -4.21
CA ARG A 105 -46.14 -19.55 -4.53
C ARG A 105 -45.10 -18.69 -5.25
N THR A 106 -43.87 -18.63 -4.71
CA THR A 106 -42.77 -17.82 -5.28
C THR A 106 -41.69 -18.66 -5.94
N GLN A 107 -41.63 -19.97 -5.66
CA GLN A 107 -40.68 -20.88 -6.30
C GLN A 107 -41.17 -21.31 -7.68
N PHE A 108 -40.29 -21.20 -8.67
CA PHE A 108 -40.50 -21.82 -9.98
C PHE A 108 -40.33 -23.34 -9.85
N VAL A 109 -41.44 -24.07 -9.94
CA VAL A 109 -41.44 -25.54 -9.90
C VAL A 109 -41.82 -26.08 -11.28
N THR A 110 -41.04 -27.05 -11.78
CA THR A 110 -41.28 -27.71 -13.07
C THR A 110 -42.66 -28.40 -13.08
N GLY A 111 -43.42 -28.24 -14.17
CA GLY A 111 -44.74 -28.89 -14.36
C GLY A 111 -45.98 -28.13 -13.85
N LYS A 112 -45.87 -26.89 -13.36
CA LYS A 112 -47.01 -26.14 -12.76
C LYS A 112 -47.64 -25.02 -13.59
N LYS A 113 -47.52 -25.02 -14.93
CA LYS A 113 -48.11 -23.98 -15.81
C LYS A 113 -49.63 -23.79 -15.66
N LEU A 114 -50.37 -24.82 -15.23
CA LEU A 114 -51.83 -24.81 -15.08
C LEU A 114 -52.31 -24.79 -13.62
N ALA A 115 -51.39 -24.77 -12.65
CA ALA A 115 -51.75 -24.81 -11.23
C ALA A 115 -51.97 -23.40 -10.67
N SER A 116 -52.84 -23.26 -9.66
CA SER A 116 -53.05 -21.99 -8.94
C SER A 116 -51.72 -21.41 -8.45
N SER A 117 -51.60 -20.09 -8.59
CA SER A 117 -50.47 -19.29 -8.10
C SER A 117 -50.41 -19.22 -6.58
N PHE A 118 -51.45 -19.66 -5.87
CA PHE A 118 -51.56 -19.64 -4.42
C PHE A 118 -51.56 -21.06 -3.84
N LEU A 119 -51.17 -21.20 -2.57
CA LEU A 119 -51.09 -22.49 -1.89
C LEU A 119 -52.45 -23.04 -1.45
N TRP A 120 -53.44 -22.18 -1.23
CA TRP A 120 -54.80 -22.53 -0.85
C TRP A 120 -55.75 -22.49 -2.07
N PRO A 121 -56.88 -23.22 -2.04
CA PRO A 121 -57.84 -23.32 -3.14
C PRO A 121 -58.43 -21.98 -3.58
#